data_AF-A0A2Z4FJS6-F1
#
_entry.id   AF-A0A2Z4FJS6-F1
#
_cell.length_a   1.000
_cell.length_b   1.000
_cell.length_c   1.000
_cell.angle_alpha   90.00
_cell.angle_beta   90.00
_cell.angle_gamma   90.00
#
_symmetry.space_group_name_H-M   'P 1'
#
loop_
_entity.id
_entity.type
_entity.pdbx_description
1 polymer ?
#
loop_
_entity_poly.entity_id
_entity_poly.type
_entity_poly.pdbx_seq_one_letter_code
_entity_poly.pdbx_strand_id
1 'polypeptide(L)'
;MAGVLAKLVLAAILFGVPMITSACEDPQQTQTQAFEYAEEHYRGGHYGAALDGYQAFLDSYPTSPLAATAEMRIRGIHREVRSVMMEKSTPRPRYVGDKKKSKTSATRLSDIAADADASVSPTPARPDSSQSDGASEPPL
;
A
#
# COMPACT_ATOMS: atom_id res chain seq x y z
N MET A 1 -31.54 11.90 -68.29
CA MET A 1 -30.39 12.54 -67.59
C MET A 1 -30.59 12.64 -66.06
N ALA A 2 -31.68 12.14 -65.46
CA ALA A 2 -31.95 12.30 -64.01
C ALA A 2 -31.45 11.14 -63.11
N GLY A 3 -30.94 10.05 -63.70
CA GLY A 3 -30.60 8.82 -62.96
C GLY A 3 -29.14 8.71 -62.47
N VAL A 4 -28.26 9.63 -62.87
CA VAL A 4 -26.81 9.55 -62.57
C VAL A 4 -26.46 10.25 -61.25
N LEU A 5 -27.22 11.29 -60.87
CA LEU A 5 -26.98 12.05 -59.64
C LEU A 5 -27.25 11.24 -58.36
N ALA A 6 -28.28 10.38 -58.36
CA ALA A 6 -28.63 9.55 -57.20
C ALA A 6 -27.61 8.45 -56.90
N LYS A 7 -26.90 7.96 -57.92
CA LYS A 7 -25.86 6.93 -57.75
C LYS A 7 -24.55 7.48 -57.18
N LEU A 8 -24.26 8.77 -57.39
CA LEU A 8 -23.06 9.43 -56.84
C LEU A 8 -23.21 9.76 -55.35
N VAL A 9 -24.42 10.07 -54.88
CA VAL A 9 -24.67 10.35 -53.44
C VAL A 9 -24.57 9.07 -52.60
N LEU A 10 -24.95 7.91 -53.15
CA LEU A 10 -24.94 6.64 -52.42
C LEU A 10 -23.53 6.01 -52.32
N ALA A 11 -22.62 6.33 -53.27
CA ALA A 11 -21.24 5.85 -53.24
C ALA A 11 -20.34 6.63 -52.27
N ALA A 12 -20.64 7.90 -51.99
CA ALA A 12 -19.87 8.72 -51.05
C ALA A 12 -20.10 8.34 -49.57
N ILE A 13 -21.23 7.70 -49.25
CA ILE A 13 -21.58 7.27 -47.88
C ILE A 13 -20.91 5.93 -47.52
N LEU A 14 -20.53 5.11 -48.51
CA LEU A 14 -19.92 3.79 -48.30
C LEU A 14 -18.37 3.81 -48.27
N PHE A 15 -17.72 4.86 -48.76
CA PHE A 15 -16.26 4.97 -48.81
C PHE A 15 -15.67 6.14 -47.99
N GLY A 16 -16.51 6.96 -47.35
CA GLY A 16 -16.11 8.22 -46.73
C GLY A 16 -15.80 8.22 -45.24
N VAL A 17 -15.89 7.08 -44.53
CA VAL A 17 -15.50 7.02 -43.10
C VAL A 17 -14.93 5.63 -42.73
N PRO A 18 -13.62 5.40 -42.90
CA PRO A 18 -12.94 4.45 -42.02
C PRO A 18 -11.61 5.03 -41.51
N MET A 19 -11.62 6.26 -40.97
CA MET A 19 -10.40 6.90 -40.45
C MET A 19 -10.64 7.73 -39.18
N ILE A 20 -11.58 7.33 -38.32
CA ILE A 20 -11.58 7.78 -36.92
C ILE A 20 -12.00 6.64 -35.99
N THR A 21 -11.52 5.43 -36.24
CA THR A 21 -11.23 4.51 -35.13
C THR A 21 -9.80 4.81 -34.70
N SER A 22 -9.58 6.04 -34.22
CA SER A 22 -8.55 6.24 -33.22
C SER A 22 -9.03 5.35 -32.09
N ALA A 23 -8.49 4.13 -32.06
CA ALA A 23 -8.48 3.34 -30.86
C ALA A 23 -7.87 4.30 -29.84
N CYS A 24 -8.72 4.92 -29.03
CA CYS A 24 -8.36 5.21 -27.67
C CYS A 24 -7.99 3.86 -27.08
N GLU A 25 -6.78 3.40 -27.38
CA GLU A 25 -6.02 2.54 -26.50
C GLU A 25 -5.81 3.43 -25.31
N ASP A 26 -6.85 3.49 -24.48
CA ASP A 26 -6.88 4.16 -23.20
C ASP A 26 -5.62 3.66 -22.53
N PRO A 27 -4.57 4.51 -22.39
CA PRO A 27 -3.22 4.06 -22.14
C PRO A 27 -3.31 3.20 -20.91
N GLN A 28 -3.24 1.88 -21.11
CA GLN A 28 -3.73 0.93 -20.13
C GLN A 28 -2.79 1.11 -18.94
N GLN A 29 -3.25 1.88 -17.95
CA GLN A 29 -2.34 2.49 -16.99
C GLN A 29 -1.75 1.33 -16.23
N THR A 30 -0.48 1.03 -16.49
CA THR A 30 0.11 -0.21 -16.00
C THR A 30 -0.05 -0.26 -14.48
N GLN A 31 -0.19 -1.46 -13.91
CA GLN A 31 -0.28 -1.62 -12.45
C GLN A 31 0.80 -0.80 -11.71
N THR A 32 2.01 -0.74 -12.26
CA THR A 32 3.11 0.07 -11.73
C THR A 32 2.80 1.56 -11.77
N GLN A 33 2.34 2.09 -12.91
CA GLN A 33 1.97 3.51 -13.03
C GLN A 33 0.81 3.90 -12.11
N ALA A 34 -0.21 3.05 -11.98
CA ALA A 34 -1.34 3.31 -11.08
C ALA A 34 -0.88 3.34 -9.61
N PHE A 35 0.04 2.45 -9.22
CA PHE A 35 0.64 2.46 -7.89
C PHE A 35 1.55 3.68 -7.66
N GLU A 36 2.40 4.02 -8.63
CA GLU A 36 3.32 5.16 -8.57
C GLU A 36 2.58 6.49 -8.44
N TYR A 37 1.42 6.63 -9.10
CA TYR A 37 0.55 7.79 -8.96
C TYR A 37 0.08 7.98 -7.51
N ALA A 38 -0.34 6.90 -6.83
CA ALA A 38 -0.72 6.96 -5.42
C ALA A 38 0.49 7.24 -4.51
N GLU A 39 1.67 6.70 -4.82
CA GLU A 39 2.91 6.97 -4.09
C GLU A 39 3.40 8.41 -4.25
N GLU A 40 3.17 9.06 -5.40
CA GLU A 40 3.45 10.48 -5.60
C GLU A 40 2.61 11.34 -4.64
N HIS A 41 1.30 11.10 -4.58
CA HIS A 41 0.41 11.81 -3.64
C HIS A 41 0.78 11.53 -2.18
N TYR A 42 1.13 10.28 -1.86
CA TYR A 42 1.58 9.92 -0.52
C TYR A 42 2.84 10.68 -0.12
N ARG A 43 3.85 10.74 -0.99
CA ARG A 43 5.09 11.51 -0.76
C ARG A 43 4.84 13.01 -0.68
N GLY A 44 3.83 13.51 -1.39
CA GLY A 44 3.38 14.91 -1.31
C GLY A 44 2.59 15.25 -0.04
N GLY A 45 2.32 14.27 0.84
CA GLY A 45 1.48 14.48 2.03
C GLY A 45 -0.02 14.62 1.71
N HIS A 46 -0.42 14.37 0.47
CA HIS A 46 -1.82 14.39 0.03
C HIS A 46 -2.51 13.08 0.37
N TYR A 47 -2.64 12.78 1.66
CA TYR A 47 -3.13 11.50 2.16
C TYR A 47 -4.50 11.08 1.63
N GLY A 48 -5.42 12.01 1.41
CA GLY A 48 -6.74 11.71 0.82
C GLY A 48 -6.63 11.19 -0.61
N ALA A 49 -5.94 11.94 -1.48
CA ALA A 49 -5.69 11.53 -2.87
C ALA A 49 -4.88 10.22 -2.95
N ALA A 50 -3.93 10.03 -2.03
CA ALA A 50 -3.18 8.78 -1.93
C ALA A 50 -4.07 7.59 -1.59
N LEU A 51 -4.99 7.74 -0.62
CA LEU A 51 -5.96 6.69 -0.26
C LEU A 51 -6.86 6.33 -1.45
N ASP A 52 -7.41 7.33 -2.12
CA ASP A 52 -8.26 7.12 -3.30
C ASP A 52 -7.49 6.39 -4.41
N GLY A 53 -6.23 6.78 -4.66
CA GLY A 53 -5.35 6.15 -5.64
C GLY A 53 -5.03 4.69 -5.29
N TYR A 54 -4.66 4.40 -4.04
CA TYR A 54 -4.39 3.01 -3.62
C TYR A 54 -5.65 2.14 -3.66
N GLN A 55 -6.83 2.69 -3.33
CA GLN A 55 -8.09 1.96 -3.41
C GLN A 55 -8.44 1.61 -4.87
N ALA A 56 -8.36 2.59 -5.77
CA ALA A 56 -8.58 2.37 -7.20
C ALA A 56 -7.59 1.35 -7.79
N PHE A 57 -6.33 1.39 -7.33
CA PHE A 57 -5.32 0.40 -7.68
C PHE A 57 -5.71 -1.02 -7.24
N LEU A 58 -6.19 -1.19 -6.00
CA LEU A 58 -6.62 -2.50 -5.50
C LEU A 58 -7.88 -3.02 -6.20
N ASP A 59 -8.80 -2.13 -6.56
CA ASP A 59 -10.02 -2.48 -7.29
C ASP A 59 -9.70 -2.95 -8.71
N SER A 60 -8.69 -2.32 -9.36
CA SER A 60 -8.29 -2.63 -10.74
C SER A 60 -7.29 -3.79 -10.83
N TYR A 61 -6.41 -3.94 -9.83
CA TYR A 61 -5.29 -4.88 -9.83
C TYR A 61 -5.20 -5.72 -8.54
N PRO A 62 -6.26 -6.46 -8.16
CA PRO A 62 -6.32 -7.16 -6.87
C PRO A 62 -5.28 -8.28 -6.72
N THR A 63 -4.81 -8.87 -7.82
CA THR A 63 -3.80 -9.93 -7.84
C THR A 63 -2.38 -9.40 -8.11
N SER A 64 -2.19 -8.09 -8.14
CA SER A 64 -0.88 -7.50 -8.38
C SER A 64 0.11 -7.87 -7.27
N PRO A 65 1.41 -8.08 -7.58
CA PRO A 65 2.42 -8.20 -6.54
C PRO A 65 2.52 -6.96 -5.64
N LEU A 66 2.01 -5.80 -6.08
CA LEU A 66 1.99 -4.56 -5.30
C LEU A 66 0.74 -4.40 -4.41
N ALA A 67 -0.27 -5.29 -4.52
CA ALA A 67 -1.53 -5.17 -3.78
C ALA A 67 -1.31 -5.20 -2.26
N ALA A 68 -0.49 -6.14 -1.76
CA ALA A 68 -0.17 -6.21 -0.34
C ALA A 68 0.54 -4.93 0.17
N THR A 69 1.39 -4.33 -0.67
CA THR A 69 2.05 -3.05 -0.36
C THR A 69 1.03 -1.90 -0.31
N ALA A 70 0.12 -1.82 -1.28
CA ALA A 70 -0.95 -0.80 -1.30
C ALA A 70 -1.84 -0.89 -0.05
N GLU A 71 -2.26 -2.09 0.36
CA GLU A 71 -2.99 -2.27 1.61
C GLU A 71 -2.20 -1.80 2.84
N MET A 72 -0.90 -2.11 2.89
CA MET A 72 -0.04 -1.66 3.98
C MET A 72 0.05 -0.13 4.01
N ARG A 73 0.15 0.53 2.86
CA ARG A 73 0.15 2.00 2.73
C ARG A 73 -1.15 2.60 3.24
N ILE A 74 -2.30 2.07 2.83
CA ILE A 74 -3.62 2.53 3.32
C ILE A 74 -3.69 2.47 4.86
N ARG A 75 -3.27 1.34 5.46
CA ARG A 75 -3.24 1.19 6.92
C ARG A 75 -2.27 2.18 7.57
N GLY A 76 -1.12 2.44 6.96
CA GLY A 76 -0.14 3.44 7.40
C GLY A 76 -0.72 4.84 7.42
N ILE A 77 -1.35 5.25 6.31
CA ILE A 77 -2.01 6.55 6.18
C ILE A 77 -3.10 6.72 7.25
N HIS A 78 -3.94 5.71 7.48
CA HIS A 78 -4.97 5.79 8.53
C HIS A 78 -4.38 5.99 9.92
N ARG A 79 -3.22 5.39 10.22
CA ARG A 79 -2.52 5.61 11.49
C ARG A 79 -1.96 7.02 11.57
N GLU A 80 -1.32 7.48 10.51
CA GLU A 80 -0.68 8.79 10.44
C GLU A 80 -1.69 9.93 10.54
N VAL A 81 -2.76 9.89 9.74
CA VAL A 81 -3.87 10.85 9.81
C VAL A 81 -4.52 10.82 11.19
N ARG A 82 -4.71 9.64 11.79
CA ARG A 82 -5.25 9.54 13.15
C ARG A 82 -4.30 10.17 14.19
N SER A 83 -3.00 9.94 14.11
CA SER A 83 -2.04 10.51 15.06
C SER A 83 -1.82 12.01 14.87
N VAL A 84 -1.80 12.48 13.62
CA VAL A 84 -1.41 13.86 13.27
C VAL A 84 -2.62 14.80 13.24
N MET A 85 -3.76 14.35 12.71
CA MET A 85 -4.91 15.23 12.42
C MET A 85 -6.06 15.11 13.43
N MET A 86 -6.12 14.05 14.26
CA MET A 86 -7.29 13.79 15.13
C MET A 86 -7.08 14.05 16.63
N GLU A 87 -5.89 14.41 17.10
CA GLU A 87 -5.66 14.60 18.53
C GLU A 87 -5.87 16.06 19.01
N LYS A 88 -7.10 16.55 18.83
CA LYS A 88 -7.65 17.62 19.68
C LYS A 88 -8.93 17.23 20.44
N SER A 89 -9.49 16.04 20.19
CA SER A 89 -10.77 15.63 20.80
C SER A 89 -10.86 14.16 21.22
N THR A 90 -9.79 13.37 21.17
CA THR A 90 -9.79 12.06 21.82
C THR A 90 -9.51 12.28 23.31
N PRO A 91 -10.47 11.98 24.22
CA PRO A 91 -10.21 12.09 25.65
C PRO A 91 -8.99 11.22 25.97
N ARG A 92 -8.03 11.79 26.71
CA ARG A 92 -6.80 11.09 27.14
C ARG A 92 -7.18 9.69 27.62
N PRO A 93 -6.51 8.61 27.17
CA PRO A 93 -6.78 7.26 27.65
C PRO A 93 -6.82 7.30 29.17
N ARG A 94 -8.03 7.13 29.74
CA ARG A 94 -8.17 7.10 31.18
C ARG A 94 -7.62 5.75 31.60
N TYR A 95 -6.35 5.75 31.95
CA TYR A 95 -5.70 4.57 32.50
C TYR A 95 -6.40 4.24 33.82
N VAL A 96 -7.34 3.29 33.75
CA VAL A 96 -7.91 2.65 34.92
C VAL A 96 -6.86 1.65 35.34
N GLY A 97 -5.86 2.12 36.09
CA GLY A 97 -4.90 1.21 36.71
C GLY A 97 -5.71 0.20 37.50
N ASP A 98 -5.65 -1.06 37.08
CA ASP A 98 -6.22 -2.17 37.83
C ASP A 98 -5.64 -2.07 39.23
N LYS A 99 -6.45 -1.61 40.18
CA LYS A 99 -6.12 -1.70 41.60
C LYS A 99 -6.22 -3.18 41.96
N LYS A 100 -5.22 -3.96 41.54
CA LYS A 100 -4.94 -5.28 42.09
C LYS A 100 -4.81 -5.06 43.59
N LYS A 101 -5.85 -5.44 44.33
CA LYS A 101 -5.77 -5.60 45.78
C LYS A 101 -4.61 -6.55 46.03
N SER A 102 -3.52 -6.03 46.58
CA SER A 102 -2.38 -6.79 47.08
C SER A 102 -2.83 -7.61 48.29
N LYS A 103 -3.55 -8.71 48.04
CA LYS A 103 -3.81 -9.70 49.08
C LYS A 103 -2.69 -10.72 49.02
N THR A 104 -1.68 -10.47 49.84
CA THR A 104 -0.97 -11.50 50.62
C THR A 104 -0.54 -12.74 49.82
N SER A 105 0.56 -12.64 49.09
CA SER A 105 1.40 -13.80 48.79
C SER A 105 2.71 -13.65 49.54
N ALA A 106 2.64 -13.84 50.86
CA ALA A 106 3.76 -14.29 51.65
C ALA A 106 4.03 -15.77 51.31
N THR A 107 4.42 -16.02 50.05
CA THR A 107 4.92 -17.33 49.63
C THR A 107 6.42 -17.29 49.90
N ARG A 108 6.82 -18.15 50.83
CA ARG A 108 8.17 -18.24 51.38
C ARG A 108 9.20 -18.42 50.27
N LEU A 109 10.25 -17.60 50.35
CA LEU A 109 11.45 -17.63 49.50
C LEU A 109 12.33 -18.89 49.74
N SER A 110 11.86 -19.91 50.45
CA SER A 110 12.66 -21.06 50.87
C SER A 110 12.63 -22.24 49.90
N ASP A 111 11.74 -22.25 48.90
CA ASP A 111 11.44 -23.48 48.16
C ASP A 111 12.05 -23.48 46.73
N ILE A 112 12.89 -22.50 46.39
CA ILE A 112 13.59 -22.42 45.08
C ILE A 112 15.06 -22.81 45.27
N ALA A 113 15.29 -24.08 45.60
CA ALA A 113 16.62 -24.69 45.58
C ALA A 113 16.51 -26.19 45.26
N ALA A 114 16.19 -26.52 44.01
CA ALA A 114 16.62 -27.75 43.33
C ALA A 114 16.15 -27.69 41.87
N ASP A 115 16.89 -28.35 40.99
CA ASP A 115 16.64 -28.53 39.55
C ASP A 115 17.16 -27.43 38.62
N ALA A 116 18.47 -27.23 38.69
CA ALA A 116 19.28 -26.83 37.56
C ALA A 116 19.69 -28.08 36.75
N ASP A 117 18.89 -28.50 35.76
CA ASP A 117 19.41 -29.25 34.60
C ASP A 117 18.38 -29.27 33.45
N ALA A 118 18.43 -28.28 32.57
CA ALA A 118 17.73 -28.35 31.28
C ALA A 118 18.45 -27.48 30.24
N SER A 119 19.43 -28.10 29.59
CA SER A 119 19.81 -27.91 28.18
C SER A 119 19.43 -26.56 27.56
N VAL A 120 20.29 -25.56 27.74
CA VAL A 120 20.32 -24.35 26.92
C VAL A 120 20.68 -24.78 25.50
N SER A 121 19.67 -24.79 24.62
CA SER A 121 19.88 -24.95 23.18
C SER A 121 20.56 -23.68 22.65
N PRO A 122 21.64 -23.78 21.86
CA PRO A 122 22.36 -22.62 21.38
C PRO A 122 21.49 -21.76 20.46
N THR A 123 21.38 -20.48 20.79
CA THR A 123 20.80 -19.44 19.94
C THR A 123 21.48 -19.47 18.57
N PRO A 124 20.74 -19.60 17.45
CA PRO A 124 21.33 -19.52 16.12
C PRO A 124 21.94 -18.13 15.93
N ALA A 125 23.20 -18.12 15.49
CA ALA A 125 23.97 -16.93 15.21
C ALA A 125 23.22 -16.02 14.24
N ARG A 126 23.04 -14.76 14.64
CA ARG A 126 22.48 -13.70 13.82
C ARG A 126 23.48 -13.41 12.69
N PRO A 127 23.12 -13.58 11.40
CA PRO A 127 24.04 -13.25 10.31
C PRO A 127 24.31 -11.75 10.34
N ASP A 128 25.60 -11.42 10.39
CA ASP A 128 26.15 -10.07 10.36
C ASP A 128 25.92 -9.49 8.96
N SER A 129 24.84 -8.73 8.78
CA SER A 129 24.53 -8.04 7.54
C SER A 129 25.27 -6.71 7.47
N SER A 130 26.60 -6.80 7.47
CA SER A 130 27.54 -5.70 7.29
C SER A 130 28.32 -5.92 5.99
N GLN A 131 27.63 -5.87 4.86
CA GLN A 131 28.28 -5.86 3.54
C GLN A 131 27.54 -4.90 2.60
N SER A 132 27.82 -3.61 2.79
CA SER A 132 27.57 -2.57 1.79
C SER A 132 28.84 -2.40 0.96
N ASP A 133 29.07 -3.33 0.04
CA ASP A 133 30.02 -3.14 -1.05
C ASP A 133 29.38 -2.24 -2.12
N GLY A 134 30.15 -1.25 -2.56
CA GLY A 134 29.69 -0.17 -3.43
C GLY A 134 29.61 -0.50 -4.93
N ALA A 135 29.70 0.59 -5.71
CA ALA A 135 29.63 0.71 -7.17
C ALA A 135 28.19 0.92 -7.68
N SER A 136 27.86 1.92 -8.53
CA SER A 136 28.67 2.70 -9.46
C SER A 136 27.98 4.03 -9.79
N GLU A 137 28.73 5.14 -9.78
CA GLU A 137 28.36 6.37 -10.50
C GLU A 137 28.66 6.19 -12.00
N PRO A 138 27.74 6.55 -12.92
CA PRO A 138 28.06 6.69 -14.33
C PRO A 138 28.63 8.09 -14.65
N PRO A 139 29.63 8.21 -15.55
CA PRO A 139 30.09 9.50 -16.03
C PRO A 139 29.11 10.14 -17.03
N LEU A 140 29.19 11.47 -17.09
CA LEU A 140 28.41 12.43 -17.90
C LEU A 140 28.54 12.21 -19.41
#